data_AF-A0AAW3TC95-F1
#
_entry.id   AF-A0AAW3TC95-F1
#
_cell.length_a   1.000
_cell.length_b   1.000
_cell.length_c   1.000
_cell.angle_alpha   90.00
_cell.angle_beta   90.00
_cell.angle_gamma   90.00
#
_symmetry.space_group_name_H-M   'P 1'
#
loop_
_entity.id
_entity.type
_entity.pdbx_description
1 polymer ?
#
loop_
_entity_poly.entity_id
_entity_poly.type
_entity_poly.pdbx_seq_one_letter_code
_entity_poly.pdbx_strand_id
1 'polypeptide(L)'
;MSTLHIFSKPLNYYSANQLENLILSGDKVLLVGDACFAKKQFRQFADTLLILEQDAQVRAIKLADNDKAISYEDFVALTLSTNQSITW
;
A
#
# COMPACT_ATOMS: atom_id res chain seq x y z
N MET A 1 2.43 -17.88 2.61
CA MET A 1 2.57 -16.79 3.61
C MET A 1 2.33 -15.49 2.87
N SER A 2 1.62 -14.53 3.47
CA SER A 2 1.29 -13.24 2.87
C SER A 2 2.11 -12.16 3.57
N THR A 3 2.85 -11.37 2.80
CA THR A 3 3.69 -10.27 3.27
C THR A 3 2.95 -8.95 3.10
N LEU A 4 3.10 -8.04 4.06
CA LEU A 4 2.59 -6.67 3.97
C LEU A 4 3.72 -5.73 3.53
N HIS A 5 3.60 -5.14 2.34
CA HIS A 5 4.52 -4.13 1.83
C HIS A 5 3.98 -2.73 2.12
N ILE A 6 4.72 -1.93 2.88
CA ILE A 6 4.32 -0.58 3.30
C ILE A 6 5.16 0.43 2.53
N PHE A 7 4.53 1.26 1.73
CA PHE A 7 5.19 2.31 0.94
C PHE A 7 4.81 3.68 1.47
N SER A 8 5.84 4.52 1.72
CA SER A 8 5.66 5.89 2.21
C SER A 8 5.96 6.96 1.15
N LYS A 9 6.61 6.59 0.05
CA LYS A 9 7.00 7.48 -1.06
C LYS A 9 6.27 7.12 -2.36
N PRO A 10 6.15 8.05 -3.32
CA PRO A 10 5.62 7.74 -4.64
C PRO A 10 6.51 6.75 -5.41
N LEU A 11 5.96 6.10 -6.44
CA LEU A 11 6.63 5.01 -7.15
C LEU A 11 7.99 5.39 -7.76
N ASN A 12 8.21 6.66 -8.10
CA ASN A 12 9.46 7.16 -8.66
C ASN A 12 10.68 7.03 -7.73
N TYR A 13 10.47 6.75 -6.43
CA TYR A 13 11.55 6.45 -5.48
C TYR A 13 11.99 4.98 -5.53
N TYR A 14 11.26 4.12 -6.23
CA TYR A 14 11.49 2.69 -6.26
C TYR A 14 11.74 2.20 -7.69
N SER A 15 12.51 1.12 -7.80
CA SER A 15 12.69 0.42 -9.08
C SER A 15 11.49 -0.48 -9.34
N ALA A 16 10.66 -0.15 -10.33
CA ALA A 16 9.47 -0.93 -10.68
C ALA A 16 9.80 -2.41 -10.96
N ASN A 17 10.89 -2.67 -11.69
CA ASN A 17 11.36 -4.02 -11.98
C ASN A 17 11.72 -4.81 -10.70
N GLN A 18 12.23 -4.12 -9.69
CA GLN A 18 12.55 -4.76 -8.41
C GLN A 18 11.27 -5.09 -7.64
N LEU A 19 10.27 -4.20 -7.66
CA LEU A 19 8.99 -4.41 -6.99
C LEU A 19 8.19 -5.56 -7.61
N GLU A 20 8.16 -5.70 -8.94
CA GLU A 20 7.50 -6.81 -9.63
C GLU A 20 8.05 -8.18 -9.23
N ASN A 21 9.34 -8.27 -8.92
CA ASN A 21 9.97 -9.54 -8.53
C ASN A 21 9.81 -9.85 -7.03
N LEU A 22 9.43 -8.86 -6.21
CA LEU A 22 9.40 -8.98 -4.74
C LEU A 22 8.00 -8.98 -4.16
N ILE A 23 7.02 -8.40 -4.85
CA ILE A 23 5.62 -8.44 -4.46
C ILE A 23 5.00 -9.66 -5.15
N LEU A 24 4.72 -10.71 -4.37
CA LEU A 24 4.18 -11.96 -4.88
C LEU A 24 2.65 -11.96 -4.84
N SER A 25 2.04 -12.87 -5.61
CA SER A 25 0.59 -13.06 -5.57
C SER A 25 0.15 -13.48 -4.17
N GLY A 26 -0.80 -12.73 -3.60
CA GLY A 26 -1.29 -12.90 -2.23
C GLY A 26 -0.63 -11.96 -1.20
N ASP A 27 0.41 -11.21 -1.58
CA ASP A 27 0.92 -10.12 -0.76
C ASP A 27 -0.02 -8.92 -0.78
N LYS A 28 0.06 -8.11 0.27
CA LYS A 28 -0.75 -6.90 0.44
C LYS A 28 0.16 -5.69 0.33
N VAL A 29 -0.30 -4.66 -0.36
CA VAL A 29 0.41 -3.39 -0.47
C VAL A 29 -0.38 -2.33 0.30
N LEU A 30 0.26 -1.63 1.22
CA LEU A 30 -0.30 -0.51 1.95
C LEU A 30 0.42 0.77 1.56
N LEU A 31 -0.35 1.76 1.12
CA LEU A 31 0.14 3.10 0.84
C LEU A 31 -0.12 4.03 2.01
N VAL A 32 0.94 4.64 2.50
CA VAL A 32 0.91 5.69 3.52
C VAL A 32 1.62 6.94 2.99
N GLY A 33 1.38 8.08 3.62
CA GLY A 33 2.01 9.33 3.26
C GLY A 33 1.85 9.71 1.79
N ASP A 34 2.97 10.04 1.15
CA ASP A 34 2.99 10.53 -0.24
C ASP A 34 2.83 9.40 -1.27
N ALA A 35 2.99 8.13 -0.86
CA ALA A 35 2.75 6.99 -1.73
C ALA A 35 1.30 6.94 -2.24
N CYS A 36 0.35 7.49 -1.46
CA CYS A 36 -1.07 7.56 -1.82
C CYS A 36 -1.31 8.26 -3.17
N PHE A 37 -0.46 9.20 -3.58
CA PHE A 37 -0.56 9.87 -4.88
C PHE A 37 -0.35 8.90 -6.06
N ALA A 38 0.49 7.89 -5.86
CA ALA A 38 0.86 6.91 -6.88
C ALA A 38 -0.03 5.66 -6.87
N LYS A 39 -1.18 5.66 -6.16
CA LYS A 39 -2.04 4.48 -6.01
C LYS A 39 -2.38 3.76 -7.31
N LYS A 40 -2.62 4.49 -8.40
CA LYS A 40 -2.95 3.91 -9.71
C LYS A 40 -1.79 3.07 -10.26
N GLN A 41 -0.56 3.51 -10.02
CA GLN A 41 0.64 2.80 -10.47
C GLN A 41 0.88 1.57 -9.59
N PHE A 42 0.68 1.68 -8.27
CA PHE A 42 0.85 0.54 -7.36
C PHE A 42 -0.13 -0.61 -7.57
N ARG A 43 -1.31 -0.35 -8.16
CA ARG A 43 -2.28 -1.40 -8.51
C ARG A 43 -1.74 -2.46 -9.48
N GLN A 44 -0.68 -2.17 -10.23
CA GLN A 44 -0.10 -3.15 -11.15
C GLN A 44 0.70 -4.24 -10.43
N PHE A 45 1.13 -4.00 -9.19
CA PHE A 45 2.00 -4.92 -8.45
C PHE A 45 1.23 -5.85 -7.50
N ALA A 46 0.02 -5.49 -7.09
CA ALA A 46 -0.76 -6.28 -6.13
C ALA A 46 -2.26 -6.17 -6.36
N ASP A 47 -2.93 -7.31 -6.26
CA ASP A 47 -4.39 -7.41 -6.31
C ASP A 47 -5.03 -6.76 -5.06
N THR A 48 -4.33 -6.79 -3.93
CA THR A 48 -4.79 -6.18 -2.67
C THR A 48 -3.98 -4.92 -2.36
N LEU A 49 -4.43 -3.80 -2.90
CA LEU A 49 -3.92 -2.46 -2.58
C LEU A 49 -4.79 -1.80 -1.51
N LEU A 50 -4.18 -1.46 -0.38
CA LEU A 50 -4.75 -0.74 0.74
C LEU A 50 -4.19 0.69 0.78
N ILE A 51 -5.01 1.64 1.19
CA ILE A 51 -4.65 3.05 1.29
C ILE A 51 -5.02 3.55 2.67
N LEU A 52 -4.10 4.25 3.34
CA LEU A 52 -4.44 4.86 4.62
C LEU A 52 -5.37 6.06 4.41
N GLU A 53 -6.58 5.94 4.96
CA GLU A 53 -7.67 6.89 4.74
C GLU A 53 -7.28 8.30 5.21
N GLN A 54 -6.68 8.40 6.40
CA GLN A 54 -6.28 9.66 7.00
C GLN A 54 -5.24 10.39 6.13
N ASP A 55 -4.27 9.66 5.58
CA ASP A 55 -3.24 10.24 4.72
C ASP A 55 -3.81 10.69 3.37
N ALA A 56 -4.72 9.90 2.79
CA ALA A 56 -5.43 10.28 1.58
C ALA A 56 -6.28 11.53 1.79
N GLN A 57 -6.96 11.64 2.94
CA GLN A 57 -7.80 12.79 3.29
C GLN A 57 -6.97 14.06 3.46
N VAL A 58 -5.89 14.03 4.26
CA VAL A 58 -5.01 15.19 4.51
C VAL A 58 -4.35 15.70 3.21
N ARG A 59 -4.10 14.79 2.26
CA ARG A 59 -3.51 15.11 0.95
C ARG A 59 -4.54 15.40 -0.14
N ALA A 60 -5.83 15.48 0.21
CA ALA A 60 -6.94 15.70 -0.72
C ALA A 60 -6.99 14.71 -1.91
N ILE A 61 -6.57 13.47 -1.67
CA ILE A 61 -6.57 12.40 -2.67
C ILE A 61 -7.97 11.79 -2.74
N LYS A 62 -8.62 11.91 -3.90
CA LYS A 62 -9.94 11.29 -4.13
C LYS A 62 -9.79 9.78 -4.23
N LEU A 63 -10.33 9.07 -3.24
CA LEU A 63 -10.50 7.61 -3.26
C LEU A 63 -11.67 7.27 -4.20
N ALA A 64 -11.51 6.22 -5.01
CA ALA A 64 -12.57 5.66 -5.85
C ALA A 64 -13.22 4.48 -5.14
N ASP A 65 -14.43 4.07 -5.56
CA ASP A 65 -15.19 2.99 -4.90
C ASP A 65 -14.46 1.64 -4.85
N ASN A 66 -13.48 1.43 -5.72
CA ASN A 66 -12.63 0.24 -5.76
C ASN A 66 -11.32 0.38 -4.97
N ASP A 67 -11.04 1.54 -4.37
CA ASP A 67 -9.93 1.70 -3.44
C ASP A 67 -10.32 1.14 -2.07
N LYS A 68 -9.49 0.25 -1.53
CA LYS A 68 -9.66 -0.22 -0.15
C LYS A 68 -8.95 0.75 0.79
N ALA A 69 -9.69 1.73 1.28
CA ALA A 69 -9.20 2.61 2.33
C ALA A 69 -9.25 1.88 3.69
N ILE A 70 -8.23 2.08 4.52
CA ILE A 70 -8.16 1.54 5.87
C ILE A 70 -7.82 2.64 6.86
N SER A 71 -8.29 2.50 8.10
CA SER A 71 -7.94 3.40 9.20
C SER A 71 -6.57 3.06 9.80
N TYR A 72 -6.04 3.92 10.66
CA TYR A 72 -4.86 3.59 11.47
C TYR A 72 -5.09 2.38 12.38
N GLU A 73 -6.31 2.19 12.91
CA GLU A 73 -6.64 1.05 13.75
C GLU A 73 -6.57 -0.25 12.94
N ASP A 74 -7.11 -0.24 11.72
CA ASP A 74 -7.04 -1.37 10.78
C ASP A 74 -5.60 -1.65 10.35
N PHE A 75 -4.79 -0.60 10.15
CA PHE A 75 -3.37 -0.76 9.86
C PHE A 75 -2.64 -1.49 10.99
N VAL A 76 -2.85 -1.07 12.24
CA VAL A 76 -2.26 -1.75 13.41
C VAL A 76 -2.73 -3.20 13.46
N ALA A 77 -4.03 -3.46 13.33
CA ALA A 77 -4.58 -4.81 13.30
C ALA A 77 -3.97 -5.67 12.16
N LEU A 78 -3.76 -5.07 10.99
CA LEU A 78 -3.16 -5.73 9.84
C LEU A 78 -1.71 -6.13 10.11
N THR A 79 -0.92 -5.26 10.73
CA THR A 79 0.47 -5.57 11.11
C THR A 79 0.56 -6.68 12.15
N LEU A 80 -0.39 -6.74 13.09
CA LEU A 80 -0.47 -7.81 14.10
C LEU A 80 -0.92 -9.15 13.51
N SER A 81 -1.80 -9.11 12.50
CA SER A 81 -2.32 -10.32 11.82
C SER A 81 -1.38 -10.86 10.75
N THR A 82 -0.38 -10.08 10.34
CA THR A 82 0.53 -10.43 9.25
C THR A 82 1.84 -10.96 9.80
N ASN A 83 2.29 -12.10 9.28
CA ASN A 83 3.52 -12.75 9.76
C ASN A 83 4.79 -11.95 9.41
N GLN A 84 4.76 -11.15 8.34
CA GLN A 84 5.90 -10.36 7.87
C GLN A 84 5.47 -9.04 7.24
N SER A 85 6.07 -7.94 7.68
CA SER A 85 5.92 -6.61 7.09
C SER A 85 7.25 -6.09 6.55
N ILE A 86 7.26 -5.51 5.36
CA ILE A 86 8.42 -4.86 4.73
C ILE A 86 8.06 -3.40 4.48
N THR A 87 8.86 -2.49 5.03
CA THR A 87 8.72 -1.04 4.81
C THR A 87 9.74 -0.58 3.77
N TRP A 88 9.26 0.18 2.78
CA TRP A 88 10.02 0.66 1.63
C TRP A 88 10.27 2.17 1.67
#